data_AF-A0A484MJP8-F1
#
_entry.id   AF-A0A484MJP8-F1
#
_cell.length_a   1.000
_cell.length_b   1.000
_cell.length_c   1.000
_cell.angle_alpha   90.00
_cell.angle_beta   90.00
_cell.angle_gamma   90.00
#
_symmetry.space_group_name_H-M   'P 1'
#
loop_
_entity.id
_entity.type
_entity.pdbx_description
1 polymer ?
#
loop_
_entity_poly.entity_id
_entity_poly.type
_entity_poly.pdbx_seq_one_letter_code
_entity_poly.pdbx_strand_id
1 'polypeptide(L)'
;MAQHDSKEVIDGNEETQLTSDHMDNDLLKLIRDAVGAVPVNVVKDFWSMGVCAQCIFRLLGLHELICSHPSLSNSKLRTILGEVRVGGDGLDSSGTQEALTAHELTTETSICKICLGVLQFLFFNDNNTFMKKDSASEFASEIAELVRQQQYQQIGSFSLEVSLPPLVNKNDRAIW
;
A
#
# COMPACT_ATOMS: atom_id res chain seq x y z
N MET A 1 27.17 36.14 -52.91
CA MET A 1 26.76 37.08 -51.84
C MET A 1 26.22 36.24 -50.71
N ALA A 2 26.88 36.34 -49.56
CA ALA A 2 26.62 35.57 -48.36
C ALA A 2 25.27 35.93 -47.73
N GLN A 3 24.69 34.97 -47.01
CA GLN A 3 24.21 35.21 -45.65
C GLN A 3 24.15 33.87 -44.89
N HIS A 4 24.91 33.86 -43.80
CA HIS A 4 24.88 32.91 -42.70
C HIS A 4 23.48 32.86 -42.08
N ASP A 5 23.05 31.68 -41.63
CA ASP A 5 22.41 31.61 -40.32
C ASP A 5 22.82 30.30 -39.62
N SER A 6 23.57 30.47 -38.55
CA SER A 6 23.97 29.41 -37.64
C SER A 6 22.86 29.24 -36.63
N LYS A 7 22.27 28.05 -36.50
CA LYS A 7 21.44 27.71 -35.35
C LYS A 7 22.06 26.55 -34.59
N GLU A 8 22.45 26.87 -33.37
CA GLU A 8 22.95 26.01 -32.31
C GLU A 8 22.15 24.72 -32.18
N VAL A 9 22.88 23.60 -32.17
CA VAL A 9 22.42 22.34 -31.59
C VAL A 9 22.61 22.49 -30.08
N ILE A 10 21.52 22.76 -29.37
CA ILE A 10 21.50 22.65 -27.91
C ILE A 10 21.31 21.18 -27.59
N ASP A 11 22.42 20.55 -27.21
CA ASP A 11 22.45 19.29 -26.48
C ASP A 11 21.75 19.50 -25.14
N GLY A 12 20.70 18.71 -24.92
CA GLY A 12 19.81 18.81 -23.77
C GLY A 12 19.43 17.43 -23.29
N ASN A 13 20.43 16.56 -23.10
CA ASN A 13 20.24 15.32 -22.36
C ASN A 13 20.32 15.60 -20.84
N GLU A 14 19.30 16.28 -20.32
CA GLU A 14 18.96 16.24 -18.89
C GLU A 14 17.66 15.45 -18.74
N GLU A 15 17.71 14.14 -19.06
CA GLU A 15 16.73 13.21 -18.52
C GLU A 15 16.89 13.19 -17.00
N THR A 16 15.92 13.83 -16.37
CA THR A 16 15.80 14.11 -14.96
C THR A 16 15.72 12.79 -14.19
N GLN A 17 16.87 12.28 -13.72
CA GLN A 17 16.94 11.18 -12.74
C GLN A 17 16.56 11.63 -11.31
N LEU A 18 16.25 12.92 -11.11
CA LEU A 18 15.42 13.35 -9.97
C LEU A 18 13.97 13.07 -10.34
N THR A 19 13.25 12.15 -9.67
CA THR A 19 11.79 12.30 -9.42
C THR A 19 11.10 11.07 -8.82
N SER A 20 11.67 9.87 -8.88
CA SER A 20 11.02 8.69 -8.26
C SER A 20 11.22 8.66 -6.73
N ASP A 21 12.47 8.67 -6.28
CA ASP A 21 12.79 8.42 -4.87
C ASP A 21 12.47 9.60 -3.93
N HIS A 22 12.49 10.83 -4.44
CA HIS A 22 12.16 12.02 -3.65
C HIS A 22 10.65 12.11 -3.38
N MET A 23 9.82 11.78 -4.39
CA MET A 23 8.36 11.79 -4.27
C MET A 23 7.87 10.71 -3.31
N ASP A 24 8.50 9.53 -3.34
CA ASP A 24 8.22 8.45 -2.40
C ASP A 24 8.52 8.86 -0.94
N ASN A 25 9.58 9.62 -0.69
CA ASN A 25 9.92 10.06 0.67
C ASN A 25 8.94 11.11 1.22
N ASP A 26 8.55 12.10 0.41
CA ASP A 26 7.56 13.11 0.82
C ASP A 26 6.18 12.49 1.08
N LEU A 27 5.79 11.53 0.24
CA LEU A 27 4.59 10.73 0.44
C LEU A 27 4.64 9.95 1.76
N LEU A 28 5.71 9.19 1.99
CA LEU A 28 5.86 8.38 3.19
C LEU A 28 5.85 9.25 4.45
N LYS A 29 6.41 10.46 4.35
CA LYS A 29 6.32 11.47 5.41
C LYS A 29 4.88 11.92 5.64
N LEU A 30 4.12 12.26 4.59
CA LEU A 30 2.72 12.65 4.71
C LEU A 30 1.87 11.54 5.34
N ILE A 31 2.07 10.28 4.91
CA ILE A 31 1.40 9.12 5.48
C ILE A 31 1.77 8.97 6.97
N ARG A 32 3.05 9.09 7.32
CA ARG A 32 3.53 9.00 8.70
C ARG A 32 2.95 10.10 9.59
N ASP A 33 2.94 11.34 9.12
CA ASP A 33 2.40 12.49 9.85
C ASP A 33 0.90 12.31 10.09
N ALA A 34 0.16 11.85 9.07
CA ALA A 34 -1.28 11.59 9.19
C ALA A 34 -1.59 10.45 10.17
N VAL A 35 -0.83 9.35 10.15
CA VAL A 35 -1.01 8.27 11.15
C VAL A 35 -0.57 8.74 12.53
N GLY A 36 0.48 9.56 12.64
CA GLY A 36 0.95 10.12 13.91
C GLY A 36 -0.06 11.06 14.58
N ALA A 37 -0.98 11.65 13.81
CA ALA A 37 -2.10 12.44 14.34
C ALA A 37 -3.22 11.58 14.95
N VAL A 38 -3.21 10.25 14.72
CA VAL A 38 -4.22 9.33 15.25
C VAL A 38 -3.82 8.84 16.64
N PRO A 39 -4.76 8.79 17.62
CA PRO A 39 -4.47 8.20 18.92
C PRO A 39 -3.95 6.77 18.80
N VAL A 40 -2.81 6.48 19.44
CA VAL A 40 -2.12 5.18 19.32
C VAL A 40 -3.00 3.99 19.72
N ASN A 41 -3.94 4.18 20.65
CA ASN A 41 -4.91 3.15 21.05
C ASN A 41 -5.84 2.75 19.90
N VAL A 42 -6.27 3.71 19.07
CA VAL A 42 -7.16 3.43 17.92
C VAL A 42 -6.46 2.50 16.92
N VAL A 43 -5.19 2.77 16.60
CA VAL A 43 -4.40 1.92 15.71
C VAL A 43 -4.19 0.52 16.30
N LYS A 44 -3.94 0.43 17.62
CA LYS A 44 -3.80 -0.85 18.34
C LYS A 44 -5.09 -1.65 18.35
N ASP A 45 -6.24 -1.00 18.54
CA ASP A 45 -7.54 -1.66 18.58
C ASP A 45 -7.87 -2.28 17.22
N PHE A 46 -7.67 -1.53 16.13
CA PHE A 46 -7.83 -2.08 14.78
C PHE A 46 -6.92 -3.28 14.50
N TRP A 47 -5.65 -3.19 14.87
CA TRP A 47 -4.72 -4.29 14.70
C TRP A 47 -5.16 -5.54 15.49
N SER A 48 -5.56 -5.35 16.74
CA SER A 48 -5.99 -6.43 17.64
C SER A 48 -7.30 -7.08 17.17
N MET A 49 -8.15 -6.34 16.47
CA MET A 49 -9.34 -6.87 15.78
C MET A 49 -9.01 -7.67 14.50
N GLY A 50 -7.73 -7.77 14.12
CA GLY A 50 -7.29 -8.48 12.92
C GLY A 50 -7.56 -7.71 11.62
N VAL A 51 -7.52 -6.38 11.68
CA VAL A 51 -7.62 -5.50 10.52
C VAL A 51 -6.22 -5.29 9.92
N CYS A 52 -6.06 -5.53 8.61
CA CYS A 52 -4.78 -5.31 7.94
C CYS A 52 -4.45 -3.83 7.79
N ALA A 53 -3.16 -3.51 7.61
CA ALA A 53 -2.67 -2.15 7.42
C ALA A 53 -3.48 -1.35 6.39
N GLN A 54 -3.77 -1.91 5.22
CA GLN A 54 -4.43 -1.23 4.10
C GLN A 54 -5.87 -0.86 4.45
N CYS A 55 -6.55 -1.72 5.21
CA CYS A 55 -7.86 -1.38 5.75
C CYS A 55 -7.76 -0.29 6.82
N ILE A 56 -6.75 -0.31 7.68
CA ILE A 56 -6.53 0.74 8.68
C ILE A 56 -6.33 2.08 7.98
N PHE A 57 -5.41 2.18 7.03
CA PHE A 57 -5.20 3.41 6.27
C PHE A 57 -6.45 3.90 5.55
N ARG A 58 -7.23 2.98 4.96
CA ARG A 58 -8.52 3.32 4.33
C ARG A 58 -9.52 3.89 5.34
N LEU A 59 -9.62 3.29 6.53
CA LEU A 59 -10.49 3.76 7.62
C LEU A 59 -10.04 5.13 8.16
N LEU A 60 -8.73 5.42 8.10
CA LEU A 60 -8.16 6.72 8.43
C LEU A 60 -8.33 7.77 7.30
N GLY A 61 -8.98 7.42 6.18
CA GLY A 61 -9.17 8.32 5.05
C GLY A 61 -7.95 8.50 4.15
N LEU A 62 -6.92 7.66 4.29
CA LEU A 62 -5.65 7.75 3.54
C LEU A 62 -5.65 6.89 2.26
N HIS A 63 -6.82 6.41 1.83
CA HIS A 63 -6.95 5.52 0.67
C HIS A 63 -6.46 6.16 -0.63
N GLU A 64 -6.88 7.40 -0.94
CA GLU A 64 -6.50 8.07 -2.20
C GLU A 64 -4.98 8.24 -2.32
N LEU A 65 -4.32 8.51 -1.19
CA LEU A 65 -2.88 8.68 -1.08
C LEU A 65 -2.13 7.37 -1.35
N ILE A 66 -2.67 6.24 -0.88
CA ILE A 66 -2.10 4.91 -1.14
C ILE A 66 -2.37 4.48 -2.59
N CYS A 67 -3.58 4.70 -3.10
CA CYS A 67 -3.95 4.28 -4.44
C CYS A 67 -3.22 5.05 -5.55
N SER A 68 -2.79 6.28 -5.28
CA SER A 68 -1.92 7.04 -6.19
C SER A 68 -0.50 6.47 -6.31
N HIS A 69 -0.12 5.53 -5.43
CA HIS A 69 1.22 4.94 -5.37
C HIS A 69 1.13 3.41 -5.34
N PRO A 70 0.80 2.76 -6.46
CA PRO A 70 0.56 1.31 -6.50
C PRO A 70 1.81 0.46 -6.20
N SER A 71 3.01 1.05 -6.29
CA SER A 71 4.29 0.44 -5.89
C SER A 71 4.53 0.46 -4.37
N LEU A 72 3.75 1.23 -3.62
CA LEU A 72 3.88 1.31 -2.17
C LEU A 72 3.55 -0.05 -1.55
N SER A 73 4.55 -0.62 -0.88
CA SER A 73 4.43 -1.97 -0.35
C SER A 73 3.64 -2.04 0.95
N ASN A 74 2.91 -3.14 1.12
CA ASN A 74 2.21 -3.49 2.34
C ASN A 74 3.18 -3.58 3.51
N SER A 75 4.41 -4.07 3.30
CA SER A 75 5.48 -4.03 4.30
C SER A 75 5.82 -2.62 4.79
N LYS A 76 5.99 -1.64 3.90
CA LYS A 76 6.23 -0.24 4.28
C LYS A 76 5.06 0.34 5.07
N LEU A 77 3.83 0.09 4.63
CA LEU A 77 2.61 0.53 5.32
C LEU A 77 2.51 -0.06 6.74
N ARG A 78 2.87 -1.34 6.91
CA ARG A 78 2.96 -1.97 8.25
C ARG A 78 4.02 -1.32 9.13
N THR A 79 5.20 -1.03 8.57
CA THR A 79 6.28 -0.35 9.31
C THR A 79 5.81 0.99 9.85
N ILE A 80 5.14 1.81 9.03
CA ILE A 80 4.61 3.11 9.45
C ILE A 80 3.63 2.98 10.63
N LEU A 81 2.70 2.02 10.56
CA LEU A 81 1.77 1.77 11.68
C LEU A 81 2.49 1.28 12.95
N GLY A 82 3.60 0.56 12.79
CA GLY A 82 4.44 0.11 13.90
C GLY A 82 5.20 1.25 14.60
N GLU A 83 5.65 2.26 13.84
CA GLU A 83 6.47 3.37 14.34
C GLU A 83 5.68 4.35 15.24
N VAL A 84 4.36 4.46 15.05
CA VAL A 84 3.45 5.29 15.87
C VAL A 84 3.43 4.86 17.36
N ARG A 85 4.06 3.73 17.70
CA ARG A 85 4.18 3.21 19.06
C ARG A 85 5.33 3.82 19.87
N VAL A 86 6.32 4.46 19.24
CA VAL A 86 7.59 4.83 19.89
C VAL A 86 7.69 6.33 20.21
N GLY A 87 6.77 7.16 19.69
CA GLY A 87 6.83 8.63 19.78
C GLY A 87 6.12 9.26 20.99
N GLY A 88 6.12 8.62 22.17
CA GLY A 88 5.62 9.23 23.40
C GLY A 88 6.77 9.59 24.33
N ASP A 89 7.24 10.84 24.28
CA ASP A 89 8.22 11.36 25.25
C ASP A 89 7.51 11.72 26.56
N GLY A 90 7.89 11.06 27.65
CA GLY A 90 7.25 11.23 28.96
C GLY A 90 7.57 10.08 29.92
N LEU A 91 8.69 10.24 30.64
CA LEU A 91 9.07 9.51 31.85
C LEU A 91 7.84 9.19 32.72
N ASP A 92 7.66 7.93 33.10
CA ASP A 92 7.21 7.45 34.43
C ASP A 92 7.24 5.91 34.46
N SER A 93 7.96 5.37 35.44
CA SER A 93 8.00 3.93 35.75
C SER A 93 6.65 3.44 36.29
N SER A 94 6.41 2.14 36.07
CA SER A 94 5.38 1.30 36.70
C SER A 94 4.03 1.24 35.98
N GLY A 95 4.03 0.48 34.90
CA GLY A 95 2.86 -0.18 34.36
C GLY A 95 3.35 -1.24 33.41
N THR A 96 2.92 -2.48 33.59
CA THR A 96 3.23 -3.63 32.74
C THR A 96 2.65 -3.37 31.35
N GLN A 97 3.32 -2.51 30.56
CA GLN A 97 2.96 -2.24 29.19
C GLN A 97 3.43 -3.48 28.43
N GLU A 98 2.51 -4.41 28.21
CA GLU A 98 2.69 -5.54 27.32
C GLU A 98 3.03 -4.97 25.95
N ALA A 99 4.33 -4.80 25.72
CA ALA A 99 4.92 -4.44 24.46
C ALA A 99 4.63 -5.64 23.55
N LEU A 100 3.51 -5.58 22.83
CA LEU A 100 3.24 -6.46 21.71
C LEU A 100 4.48 -6.39 20.83
N THR A 101 5.25 -7.47 20.83
CA THR A 101 6.59 -7.47 20.27
C THR A 101 6.49 -7.12 18.79
N ALA A 102 7.49 -6.44 18.23
CA ALA A 102 7.56 -6.17 16.79
C ALA A 102 7.37 -7.46 15.94
N HIS A 103 7.56 -8.63 16.54
CA HIS A 103 7.31 -9.95 15.98
C HIS A 103 5.81 -10.26 15.75
N GLU A 104 4.89 -9.76 16.58
CA GLU A 104 3.43 -9.93 16.39
C GLU A 104 2.87 -9.01 15.29
N LEU A 105 3.62 -7.98 14.89
CA LEU A 105 3.24 -7.05 13.83
C LEU A 105 3.87 -7.39 12.47
N THR A 106 4.98 -8.11 12.47
CA THR A 106 5.71 -8.48 11.26
C THR A 106 5.25 -9.81 10.67
N THR A 107 4.51 -10.62 11.42
CA THR A 107 4.06 -11.96 10.99
C THR A 107 2.57 -11.98 10.61
N GLU A 108 2.20 -11.38 9.47
CA GLU A 108 0.86 -11.59 8.91
C GLU A 108 0.81 -12.87 8.06
N THR A 109 0.54 -14.00 8.72
CA THR A 109 -0.16 -15.14 8.08
C THR A 109 -1.68 -15.00 8.20
N SER A 110 -2.20 -14.00 8.93
CA SER A 110 -3.63 -13.81 9.17
C SER A 110 -4.32 -13.06 8.04
N ILE A 111 -5.48 -13.60 7.64
CA ILE A 111 -6.39 -12.99 6.68
C ILE A 111 -7.18 -11.89 7.40
N CYS A 112 -7.19 -10.69 6.83
CA CYS A 112 -7.89 -9.51 7.36
C CYS A 112 -9.36 -9.81 7.57
N LYS A 113 -9.89 -9.43 8.74
CA LYS A 113 -11.31 -9.62 9.07
C LYS A 113 -12.24 -8.72 8.26
N ILE A 114 -11.76 -7.61 7.69
CA ILE A 114 -12.57 -6.73 6.86
C ILE A 114 -12.55 -7.16 5.40
N CYS A 115 -11.39 -7.04 4.75
CA CYS A 115 -11.27 -7.23 3.31
C CYS A 115 -11.10 -8.70 2.89
N LEU A 116 -11.00 -9.63 3.85
CA LEU A 116 -10.81 -11.06 3.60
C LEU A 116 -9.62 -11.36 2.67
N GLY A 117 -8.59 -10.51 2.71
CA GLY A 117 -7.38 -10.65 1.91
C GLY A 117 -7.33 -9.84 0.61
N VAL A 118 -8.43 -9.22 0.18
CA VAL A 118 -8.48 -8.43 -1.06
C VAL A 118 -7.45 -7.30 -1.05
N LEU A 119 -7.42 -6.49 0.01
CA LEU A 119 -6.44 -5.40 0.15
C LEU A 119 -5.08 -5.87 0.71
N GLN A 120 -4.93 -7.17 1.01
CA GLN A 120 -3.63 -7.78 1.35
C GLN A 120 -2.98 -8.45 0.13
N PHE A 121 -3.62 -8.36 -1.05
CA PHE A 121 -3.20 -9.01 -2.29
C PHE A 121 -3.00 -10.52 -2.14
N LEU A 122 -3.94 -11.16 -1.43
CA LEU A 122 -4.00 -12.60 -1.23
C LEU A 122 -4.84 -13.24 -2.32
N PHE A 123 -4.33 -14.30 -2.95
CA PHE A 123 -5.02 -15.02 -4.01
C PHE A 123 -4.54 -16.47 -4.09
N PHE A 124 -5.31 -17.31 -4.79
CA PHE A 124 -4.86 -18.64 -5.21
C PHE A 124 -4.44 -18.57 -6.67
N ASN A 125 -3.28 -19.13 -6.99
CA ASN A 125 -2.87 -19.29 -8.39
C ASN A 125 -3.53 -20.53 -9.02
N ASP A 126 -3.24 -20.78 -10.30
CA ASP A 126 -3.79 -21.91 -11.06
C ASP A 126 -3.49 -23.29 -10.45
N ASN A 127 -2.41 -23.38 -9.66
CA ASN A 127 -2.02 -24.60 -8.95
C ASN A 127 -2.72 -24.74 -7.59
N ASN A 128 -3.71 -23.88 -7.29
CA ASN A 128 -4.37 -23.77 -6.00
C ASN A 128 -3.40 -23.48 -4.84
N THR A 129 -2.26 -22.86 -5.13
CA THR A 129 -1.29 -22.42 -4.12
C THR A 129 -1.69 -21.03 -3.63
N PHE A 130 -1.73 -20.87 -2.31
CA PHE A 130 -1.97 -19.58 -1.67
C PHE A 130 -0.77 -18.66 -1.86
N MET A 131 -1.00 -17.51 -2.50
CA MET A 131 0.00 -16.52 -2.87
C MET A 131 -0.31 -15.17 -2.21
N LYS A 132 0.75 -14.40 -1.96
CA LYS A 132 0.69 -13.04 -1.42
C LYS A 132 1.64 -12.16 -2.23
N LYS A 133 1.17 -10.99 -2.69
CA LYS A 133 2.04 -9.94 -3.23
C LYS A 133 2.23 -8.83 -2.20
N ASP A 134 3.34 -8.10 -2.29
CA ASP A 134 3.60 -7.03 -1.33
C ASP A 134 3.06 -5.67 -1.83
N SER A 135 2.77 -5.50 -3.11
CA SER A 135 2.26 -4.23 -3.67
C SER A 135 1.11 -4.42 -4.67
N ALA A 136 0.36 -3.35 -4.91
CA ALA A 136 -0.73 -3.36 -5.88
C ALA A 136 -0.20 -3.53 -7.31
N SER A 137 0.96 -2.96 -7.62
CA SER A 137 1.62 -3.11 -8.92
C SER A 137 2.06 -4.55 -9.17
N GLU A 138 2.62 -5.24 -8.18
CA GLU A 138 2.96 -6.67 -8.29
C GLU A 138 1.71 -7.54 -8.50
N PHE A 139 0.62 -7.24 -7.78
CA PHE A 139 -0.64 -7.96 -7.92
C PHE A 139 -1.30 -7.72 -9.29
N ALA A 140 -1.30 -6.47 -9.76
CA ALA A 140 -1.78 -6.12 -11.10
C ALA A 140 -0.92 -6.77 -12.20
N SER A 141 0.39 -6.89 -11.98
CA SER A 141 1.29 -7.56 -12.90
C SER A 141 0.96 -9.05 -13.03
N GLU A 142 0.63 -9.72 -11.92
CA GLU A 142 0.15 -11.11 -11.95
C GLU A 142 -1.14 -11.26 -12.77
N ILE A 143 -2.12 -10.36 -12.56
CA ILE A 143 -3.36 -10.36 -13.34
C ILE A 143 -3.07 -10.12 -14.84
N ALA A 144 -2.18 -9.19 -15.15
CA ALA A 144 -1.80 -8.87 -16.53
C ALA A 144 -1.11 -10.05 -17.23
N GLU A 145 -0.27 -10.81 -16.52
CA GLU A 145 0.33 -12.05 -17.01
C GLU A 145 -0.76 -13.08 -17.34
N LEU A 146 -1.71 -13.30 -16.42
CA LEU A 146 -2.82 -14.23 -16.63
C LEU A 146 -3.68 -13.85 -17.84
N VAL A 147 -3.96 -12.57 -18.05
CA VAL A 147 -4.70 -12.07 -19.22
C VAL A 147 -3.90 -12.30 -20.51
N ARG A 148 -2.58 -12.05 -20.50
CA ARG A 148 -1.72 -12.28 -21.67
C ARG A 148 -1.63 -13.75 -22.07
N GLN A 149 -1.61 -14.66 -21.10
CA GLN A 149 -1.57 -16.10 -21.36
C GLN A 149 -2.81 -16.62 -22.11
N GLN A 150 -3.95 -15.91 -22.05
CA GLN A 150 -5.17 -16.26 -22.78
C GLN A 150 -5.13 -15.92 -24.28
N GLN A 151 -3.97 -15.49 -24.80
CA GLN A 151 -3.70 -15.29 -26.24
C GLN A 151 -4.67 -14.35 -26.96
N TYR A 152 -5.18 -13.34 -26.25
CA TYR A 152 -5.96 -12.27 -26.89
C TYR A 152 -5.09 -11.53 -27.91
N GLN A 153 -5.49 -11.57 -29.18
CA GLN A 153 -4.84 -10.81 -30.25
C GLN A 153 -5.13 -9.32 -30.05
N GLN A 154 -4.08 -8.50 -29.92
CA GLN A 154 -4.09 -7.04 -29.68
C GLN A 154 -5.35 -6.48 -28.98
N ILE A 155 -5.25 -6.27 -27.67
CA ILE A 155 -6.29 -5.62 -26.87
C ILE A 155 -6.27 -4.11 -27.16
N GLY A 156 -7.23 -3.61 -27.95
CA GLY A 156 -7.39 -2.17 -28.20
C GLY A 156 -8.01 -1.40 -27.03
N SER A 157 -8.75 -2.08 -26.16
CA SER A 157 -9.30 -1.56 -24.89
C SER A 157 -9.72 -2.72 -24.00
N PHE A 158 -9.85 -2.49 -22.70
CA PHE A 158 -10.35 -3.49 -21.76
C PHE A 158 -11.25 -2.84 -20.69
N SER A 159 -11.98 -3.67 -19.98
CA SER A 159 -12.69 -3.31 -18.76
C SER A 159 -12.40 -4.37 -17.69
N LEU A 160 -12.25 -3.94 -16.45
CA LEU A 160 -12.02 -4.83 -15.32
C LEU A 160 -13.29 -4.86 -14.46
N GLU A 161 -13.90 -6.03 -14.36
CA GLU A 161 -15.02 -6.29 -13.46
C GLU A 161 -14.52 -7.07 -12.25
N VAL A 162 -14.86 -6.59 -11.05
CA VAL A 162 -14.48 -7.23 -9.79
C VAL A 162 -15.73 -7.47 -8.96
N SER A 163 -15.91 -8.73 -8.54
CA SER A 163 -16.97 -9.10 -7.61
C SER A 163 -16.39 -9.26 -6.21
N LEU A 164 -17.05 -8.65 -5.21
CA LEU A 164 -16.69 -8.81 -3.80
C LEU A 164 -17.68 -9.74 -3.10
N PRO A 165 -17.20 -10.67 -2.24
CA PRO A 165 -18.10 -11.44 -1.38
C PRO A 165 -18.96 -10.51 -0.52
N PRO A 166 -20.28 -10.76 -0.36
CA PRO A 166 -21.16 -9.91 0.46
C PRO A 166 -20.69 -9.71 1.90
N LEU A 167 -19.90 -10.67 2.41
CA LEU A 167 -19.30 -10.61 3.72
C LEU A 167 -18.32 -9.42 3.86
N VAL A 168 -17.59 -9.05 2.81
CA VAL A 168 -16.69 -7.89 2.85
C VAL A 168 -17.48 -6.61 3.13
N ASN A 169 -18.60 -6.41 2.43
CA ASN A 169 -19.47 -5.25 2.65
C ASN A 169 -20.11 -5.26 4.04
N LYS A 170 -20.50 -6.44 4.54
CA LYS A 170 -21.03 -6.57 5.91
C LYS A 170 -19.99 -6.20 6.96
N ASN A 171 -18.74 -6.65 6.78
CA ASN A 171 -17.65 -6.40 7.73
C ASN A 171 -17.23 -4.93 7.71
N ASP A 172 -17.20 -4.31 6.53
CA ASP A 172 -16.90 -2.89 6.39
C ASP A 172 -17.92 -2.02 7.15
N ARG A 173 -19.22 -2.34 7.01
CA ARG A 173 -20.30 -1.63 7.71
C ARG A 173 -20.36 -1.91 9.22
N ALA A 174 -19.70 -2.94 9.72
CA ALA A 174 -19.73 -3.27 11.15
C ALA A 174 -18.74 -2.42 11.98
N ILE A 175 -17.83 -1.71 11.30
CA ILE A 175 -16.80 -0.88 11.92
C ILE A 175 -17.19 0.60 11.95
N TRP A 176 -18.14 1.00 11.09
CA TRP A 176 -18.81 2.31 11.09
C TRP A 176 -20.07 2.28 11.95
#